data_AF-A0AA47GTI8-F1
#
_entry.id   AF-A0AA47GTI8-F1
#
_cell.length_a   1.000
_cell.length_b   1.000
_cell.length_c   1.000
_cell.angle_alpha   90.00
_cell.angle_beta   90.00
_cell.angle_gamma   90.00
#
_symmetry.space_group_name_H-M   'P 1'
#
loop_
_entity.id
_entity.type
_entity.pdbx_description
1 polymer ?
#
loop_
_entity_poly.entity_id
_entity_poly.type
_entity_poly.pdbx_seq_one_letter_code
_entity_poly.pdbx_strand_id
1 'polypeptide(L)' 'MKDEIAPAEIESNIPLGILISTDKNMYELTNAAIHRAKQISMTGSEALEEAGGKIVSLAIREIVTGEVQYSIKKG' A
#
# COMPACT_ATOMS: atom_id res chain seq x y z
N MET A 1 17.53 -23.88 -12.27
CA MET A 1 17.40 -23.57 -10.84
C MET A 1 16.23 -22.64 -10.75
N LYS A 2 15.05 -23.16 -10.39
CA LYS A 2 13.88 -22.33 -10.12
C LYS A 2 14.02 -21.99 -8.65
N ASP A 3 14.40 -20.76 -8.35
CA ASP A 3 14.25 -20.25 -7.00
C ASP A 3 12.75 -19.99 -6.83
N GLU A 4 12.07 -21.06 -6.43
CA GLU A 4 10.72 -21.05 -5.91
C GLU A 4 10.78 -20.27 -4.60
N ILE A 5 10.48 -18.98 -4.67
CA ILE A 5 10.44 -18.10 -3.50
C ILE A 5 9.38 -18.67 -2.57
N ALA A 6 9.82 -19.19 -1.42
CA ALA A 6 8.93 -19.74 -0.41
C ALA A 6 7.89 -18.68 0.00
N PRO A 7 6.61 -19.07 0.22
CA PRO A 7 5.51 -18.14 0.53
C PRO A 7 5.62 -17.45 1.91
N ALA A 8 6.78 -17.52 2.57
CA ALA A 8 7.02 -17.04 3.92
C ALA A 8 8.09 -15.93 4.02
N GLU A 9 8.70 -15.50 2.91
CA GLU A 9 9.74 -14.47 2.97
C GLU A 9 9.17 -13.06 2.77
N ILE A 10 9.01 -12.41 3.92
CA ILE A 10 8.68 -11.00 4.18
C ILE A 10 7.18 -10.69 4.11
N GLU A 11 6.55 -10.78 5.29
CA GLU A 11 5.41 -9.95 5.70
C GLU A 11 5.82 -8.47 5.64
N SER A 12 6.01 -7.97 4.42
CA SER A 12 6.47 -6.62 4.17
C SER A 12 5.26 -5.71 4.21
N ASN A 13 5.24 -4.73 5.11
CA ASN A 13 4.21 -3.69 5.11
C ASN A 13 4.07 -2.98 3.76
N ILE A 14 5.07 -3.09 2.87
CA ILE A 14 4.99 -2.66 1.48
C ILE A 14 5.24 -3.87 0.56
N PRO A 15 4.26 -4.29 -0.27
CA PRO A 15 4.45 -5.38 -1.21
C PRO A 15 5.26 -4.90 -2.42
N LEU A 16 6.59 -4.89 -2.28
CA LEU A 16 7.52 -4.31 -3.27
C LEU A 16 7.34 -4.92 -4.67
N GLY A 17 7.12 -6.23 -4.78
CA GLY A 17 6.89 -6.89 -6.07
C GLY A 17 5.66 -6.35 -6.82
N ILE A 18 4.57 -6.08 -6.10
CA ILE A 18 3.35 -5.47 -6.67
C ILE A 18 3.60 -4.00 -6.97
N LEU A 19 4.29 -3.29 -6.07
CA LEU A 19 4.59 -1.87 -6.22
C LEU A 19 5.45 -1.58 -7.46
N ILE A 20 6.45 -2.42 -7.76
CA ILE A 20 7.31 -2.22 -8.95
C ILE A 20 6.65 -2.69 -10.25
N SER A 21 5.64 -3.54 -10.18
CA SER A 21 4.92 -4.07 -11.35
C SER A 21 3.61 -3.36 -11.66
N THR A 22 3.19 -2.41 -10.81
CA THR A 22 1.98 -1.61 -11.01
C THR A 22 2.11 -0.70 -12.23
N ASP A 23 1.02 -0.56 -12.98
CA ASP A 23 0.87 0.32 -14.13
C ASP A 23 0.36 1.73 -13.73
N LYS A 24 0.09 1.94 -12.44
CA LYS A 24 -0.40 3.21 -11.89
C LYS A 24 0.67 4.29 -12.02
N ASN A 25 0.22 5.52 -12.25
CA ASN A 25 1.11 6.68 -12.24
C ASN A 25 1.68 6.88 -10.82
N MET A 26 3.01 6.98 -10.70
CA MET A 26 3.69 7.10 -9.40
C MET A 26 3.33 8.38 -8.64
N TYR A 27 3.10 9.51 -9.33
CA TYR A 27 2.67 10.74 -8.67
C TYR A 27 1.25 10.60 -8.13
N GLU A 28 0.35 10.00 -8.93
CA GLU A 28 -1.03 9.75 -8.54
C GLU A 28 -1.11 8.79 -7.36
N LEU A 29 -0.35 7.69 -7.40
CA LEU A 29 -0.23 6.71 -6.33
C LEU A 29 0.32 7.34 -5.05
N THR A 30 1.35 8.18 -5.17
CA THR A 30 1.93 8.88 -4.00
C THR A 30 0.90 9.80 -3.36
N ASN A 31 0.17 10.58 -4.16
CA ASN A 31 -0.87 11.47 -3.66
C ASN A 31 -2.01 10.66 -2.99
N ALA A 32 -2.46 9.60 -3.65
CA ALA A 32 -3.47 8.69 -3.09
C ALA A 32 -3.02 8.07 -1.76
N ALA A 33 -1.77 7.63 -1.65
CA ALA A 33 -1.20 7.06 -0.43
C ALA A 33 -1.15 8.09 0.72
N ILE A 34 -0.79 9.35 0.46
CA ILE A 34 -0.81 10.43 1.46
C ILE A 34 -2.24 10.66 1.96
N HIS A 35 -3.20 10.78 1.05
CA HIS A 35 -4.61 10.96 1.41
C HIS A 35 -5.15 9.76 2.21
N ARG A 36 -4.78 8.55 1.81
CA ARG A 36 -5.20 7.34 2.50
C ARG A 36 -4.56 7.21 3.89
N ALA A 37 -3.28 7.51 4.02
CA ALA A 37 -2.61 7.55 5.33
C ALA A 37 -3.29 8.53 6.28
N LYS A 38 -3.71 9.71 5.79
CA LYS A 38 -4.50 10.65 6.58
C LYS A 38 -5.85 10.04 7.04
N GLN A 39 -6.56 9.34 6.16
CA GLN A 39 -7.81 8.66 6.54
C GLN A 39 -7.57 7.63 7.65
N ILE A 40 -6.56 6.77 7.49
CA ILE A 40 -6.19 5.75 8.48
C ILE A 40 -5.88 6.40 9.84
N SER A 41 -5.18 7.54 9.84
CA SER A 41 -4.79 8.25 11.08
C SER A 41 -5.99 8.80 11.85
N MET A 42 -7.08 9.10 11.14
CA MET A 42 -8.30 9.65 11.74
C MET A 42 -9.21 8.55 12.30
N THR A 43 -9.12 7.33 11.77
CA THR A 43 -10.04 6.24 12.13
C THR A 43 -9.48 5.29 13.18
N GLY A 44 -8.17 5.29 13.44
CA GLY A 44 -7.55 4.40 14.44
C GLY A 44 -7.74 2.92 14.10
N SER A 45 -7.25 2.50 12.93
CA SER A 45 -7.48 1.14 12.38
C SER A 45 -6.62 0.07 13.06
N GLU A 46 -7.21 -1.08 13.41
CA GLU A 46 -6.48 -2.28 13.88
C GLU A 46 -5.40 -2.72 12.87
N ALA A 47 -5.65 -2.58 11.57
CA ALA A 47 -4.68 -2.87 10.51
C ALA A 47 -3.41 -2.00 10.61
N LEU A 48 -3.49 -0.82 11.25
CA LEU A 48 -2.30 0.02 11.51
C LEU A 48 -1.41 -0.57 12.59
N GLU A 49 -2.00 -1.19 13.61
CA GLU A 49 -1.25 -1.87 14.68
C GLU A 49 -0.56 -3.11 14.13
N GLU A 50 -1.26 -3.91 13.32
CA GLU A 50 -0.70 -5.04 12.57
C GLU A 50 0.44 -4.61 11.64
N ALA A 51 0.30 -3.43 11.01
CA ALA A 51 1.36 -2.82 10.20
C ALA A 51 2.46 -2.15 11.04
N GLY A 52 2.56 -2.40 12.35
CA GLY A 52 3.59 -1.87 13.24
C GLY A 52 3.65 -0.33 13.26
N GLY A 53 2.50 0.33 13.10
CA GLY A 53 2.39 1.79 13.06
C GLY A 53 2.89 2.44 11.76
N LYS A 54 3.30 1.67 10.75
CA LYS A 54 3.82 2.21 9.47
C LYS A 54 2.68 2.62 8.53
N ILE A 55 2.04 3.73 8.85
CA ILE A 55 0.80 4.18 8.20
C ILE A 55 0.90 4.39 6.69
N VAL A 56 2.02 4.94 6.20
CA VAL A 56 2.24 5.14 4.76
C VAL A 56 2.44 3.81 4.05
N SER A 57 3.12 2.87 4.69
CA SER A 57 3.32 1.52 4.14
C SER A 57 1.99 0.79 4.00
N LEU A 58 1.15 0.83 5.04
CA LEU A 58 -0.21 0.28 5.01
C LEU A 58 -1.05 0.91 3.89
N ALA A 59 -1.03 2.24 3.77
CA ALA A 59 -1.75 2.95 2.71
C ALA A 59 -1.30 2.51 1.30
N ILE A 60 0.01 2.36 1.09
CA ILE A 60 0.54 1.87 -0.19
C ILE A 60 0.06 0.43 -0.44
N ARG A 61 0.14 -0.45 0.56
CA ARG A 61 -0.31 -1.84 0.48
C ARG A 61 -1.76 -1.90 0.03
N GLU A 62 -2.67 -1.25 0.75
CA GLU A 62 -4.11 -1.24 0.44
C GLU A 62 -4.40 -0.76 -0.98
N ILE A 63 -3.65 0.24 -1.48
CA ILE A 63 -3.85 0.79 -2.83
C ILE A 63 -3.35 -0.18 -3.92
N VAL A 64 -2.17 -0.78 -3.73
CA VAL A 64 -1.57 -1.65 -4.76
C VAL A 64 -2.16 -3.05 -4.77
N THR A 65 -2.67 -3.54 -3.64
CA THR A 65 -3.46 -4.79 -3.57
C THR A 65 -4.90 -4.59 -4.04
N GLY A 66 -5.36 -3.33 -4.15
CA GLY A 66 -6.71 -2.99 -4.60
C GLY A 66 -7.78 -3.06 -3.52
N GLU A 67 -7.40 -3.26 -2.25
CA GLU A 67 -8.29 -3.12 -1.09
C GLU A 67 -8.91 -1.71 -1.03
N VAL A 68 -8.15 -0.70 -1.47
CA VAL A 68 -8.60 0.69 -1.60
C VAL A 68 -8.33 1.18 -3.02
N GLN A 69 -9.37 1.71 -3.66
CA GLN A 69 -9.26 2.36 -4.97
C GLN A 69 -9.28 3.88 -4.79
N TYR A 70 -8.54 4.58 -5.63
CA TYR A 70 -8.55 6.04 -5.68
C TYR A 70 -8.98 6.53 -7.07
N SER A 71 -9.54 7.74 -7.10
CA SER A 71 -9.84 8.46 -8.33
C SER A 71 -9.35 9.90 -8.15
N ILE A 72 -8.59 10.38 -9.12
CA ILE A 72 -8.12 11.77 -9.13
C ILE A 72 -9.11 12.58 -9.95
N LYS A 73 -9.76 13.55 -9.30
CA LYS A 73 -10.58 14.53 -10.00
C LYS A 73 -9.64 15.45 -10.79
N LYS A 74 -9.76 15.44 -12.11
CA LYS A 74 -9.19 16.48 -12.97
C LYS A 74 -10.06 17.72 -12.84
N GLY A 75 -9.47 18.81 -12.36
CA GLY A 75 -10.10 20.13 -12.32
C GLY A 75 -10.11 20.80 -13.67
#